data_AF-A0A7Z9N0V9-F1
#
_entry.id   AF-A0A7Z9N0V9-F1
#
_cell.length_a   1.000
_cell.length_b   1.000
_cell.length_c   1.000
_cell.angle_alpha   90.00
_cell.angle_beta   90.00
_cell.angle_gamma   90.00
#
_symmetry.space_group_name_H-M   'P 1'
#
loop_
_entity.id
_entity.type
_entity.pdbx_description
1 polymer ?
#
loop_
_entity_poly.entity_id
_entity_poly.type
_entity_poly.pdbx_seq_one_letter_code
_entity_poly.pdbx_strand_id
1 'polypeptide(L)'
;MKERRFEILGILIIAISLLVLVSLFGYNSNEDPVISPNILIENPMGIVGVFLAYFLIKFTFGYASFVFPFLGILWGWWFFSRKKLKSLNRVTGYILGAAFLFSVTAGLISIIIGEGTNNNFVLSGLIGGTIAKFLMDILGSIGVMLVLVGAWLILVRGFFSWSFYKPIDSFTKKVNDWQGNKRLKKKLKISEDGKRKHTEDLLSTINEQEMK
;
A
#
# COMPACT_ATOMS: atom_id res chain seq x y z
N MET A 1 -3.01 10.11 -40.62
CA MET A 1 -3.77 8.85 -40.41
C MET A 1 -3.43 8.14 -39.10
N LYS A 2 -2.14 7.88 -38.80
CA LYS A 2 -1.74 7.15 -37.58
C LYS A 2 -2.03 7.92 -36.28
N GLU A 3 -1.88 9.24 -36.31
CA GLU A 3 -2.05 10.12 -35.14
C GLU A 3 -3.50 10.20 -34.67
N ARG A 4 -4.42 10.50 -35.60
CA ARG A 4 -5.87 10.53 -35.34
C ARG A 4 -6.39 9.21 -34.73
N ARG A 5 -5.80 8.06 -35.10
CA ARG A 5 -6.19 6.75 -34.54
C ARG A 5 -5.78 6.60 -33.07
N PHE A 6 -4.61 7.10 -32.67
CA PHE A 6 -4.16 7.04 -31.28
C PHE A 6 -4.95 7.99 -30.37
N GLU A 7 -5.34 9.15 -30.88
CA GLU A 7 -6.20 10.10 -30.16
C GLU A 7 -7.59 9.50 -29.91
N ILE A 8 -8.22 8.92 -30.95
CA ILE A 8 -9.52 8.24 -30.82
C ILE A 8 -9.42 7.06 -29.85
N LEU A 9 -8.38 6.24 -29.94
CA LEU A 9 -8.16 5.13 -29.02
C LEU A 9 -8.00 5.61 -27.57
N GLY A 10 -7.22 6.68 -27.35
CA GLY A 10 -7.01 7.24 -26.02
C GLY A 10 -8.32 7.71 -25.38
N ILE A 11 -9.12 8.48 -26.13
CA ILE A 11 -10.44 8.96 -25.68
C ILE A 11 -11.38 7.80 -25.38
N LEU A 12 -11.42 6.79 -26.25
CA LEU A 12 -12.27 5.61 -26.09
C LEU A 12 -11.89 4.80 -24.84
N ILE A 13 -10.59 4.61 -24.59
CA ILE A 13 -10.11 3.93 -23.38
C ILE A 13 -10.51 4.70 -22.11
N ILE A 14 -10.37 6.02 -22.09
CA ILE A 14 -10.77 6.86 -20.95
C ILE A 14 -12.28 6.73 -20.72
N ALA A 15 -13.09 6.83 -21.78
CA ALA A 15 -14.54 6.70 -21.68
C ALA A 15 -14.95 5.35 -21.08
N ILE A 16 -14.44 4.24 -21.62
CA ILE A 16 -14.71 2.90 -21.09
C ILE A 16 -14.27 2.77 -19.62
N SER A 17 -13.12 3.33 -19.28
CA SER A 17 -12.60 3.29 -17.91
C SER A 17 -13.49 4.06 -16.93
N LEU A 18 -14.05 5.20 -17.34
CA LEU A 18 -15.02 5.95 -16.53
C LEU A 18 -16.34 5.19 -16.38
N LEU A 19 -16.83 4.52 -17.43
CA LEU A 19 -18.01 3.66 -17.34
C LEU A 19 -17.81 2.54 -16.31
N VAL A 20 -16.65 1.87 -16.38
CA VAL A 20 -16.28 0.82 -15.42
C VAL A 20 -16.17 1.38 -14.01
N LEU A 21 -15.57 2.57 -13.84
CA LEU A 21 -15.42 3.21 -12.54
C LEU A 21 -16.77 3.53 -11.89
N VAL A 22 -17.68 4.15 -12.64
CA VAL A 22 -19.05 4.45 -12.17
C VAL A 22 -19.79 3.16 -11.84
N SER A 23 -19.63 2.12 -12.65
CA SER A 23 -20.22 0.80 -12.40
C SER A 23 -19.74 0.21 -11.07
N LEU A 24 -18.43 0.29 -10.79
CA LEU A 24 -17.83 -0.22 -9.55
C LEU A 24 -18.27 0.58 -8.31
N PHE A 25 -18.40 1.90 -8.42
CA PHE A 25 -18.92 2.73 -7.33
C PHE A 25 -20.40 2.44 -7.03
N GLY A 26 -21.18 2.09 -8.05
CA GLY A 26 -22.56 1.67 -7.92
C GLY A 26 -22.74 0.20 -7.52
N TYR A 27 -21.68 -0.50 -7.07
CA TYR A 27 -21.79 -1.90 -6.69
C TYR A 27 -22.64 -2.07 -5.42
N ASN A 28 -23.70 -2.86 -5.52
CA ASN A 28 -24.49 -3.31 -4.39
C ASN A 28 -24.48 -4.86 -4.36
N SER A 29 -24.09 -5.44 -3.22
CA SER A 29 -24.03 -6.90 -3.05
C SER A 29 -25.40 -7.59 -3.10
N ASN A 30 -26.50 -6.85 -2.94
CA ASN A 30 -27.87 -7.36 -3.03
C ASN A 30 -28.41 -7.37 -4.47
N GLU A 31 -27.71 -6.71 -5.40
CA GLU A 31 -28.03 -6.74 -6.83
C GLU A 31 -27.35 -7.94 -7.46
N ASP A 32 -28.11 -9.03 -7.64
CA ASP A 32 -27.62 -10.15 -8.43
C ASP A 32 -27.79 -9.87 -9.93
N PRO A 33 -26.83 -10.28 -10.78
CA PRO A 33 -26.92 -10.13 -12.23
C PRO A 33 -28.00 -11.03 -12.86
N VAL A 34 -28.62 -11.92 -12.07
CA VAL A 34 -29.81 -12.68 -12.48
C VAL A 34 -31.01 -11.75 -12.39
N ILE A 35 -31.63 -11.47 -13.54
CA ILE A 35 -32.76 -10.56 -13.71
C ILE A 35 -33.97 -11.11 -12.92
N SER A 36 -34.00 -10.86 -11.61
CA SER A 36 -35.21 -11.01 -10.83
C SER A 36 -36.09 -9.81 -11.16
N PRO A 37 -37.33 -10.01 -11.63
CA PRO A 37 -38.16 -8.95 -12.20
C PRO A 37 -38.61 -7.88 -11.18
N ASN A 38 -38.19 -7.98 -9.92
CA ASN A 38 -38.67 -7.15 -8.81
C ASN A 38 -37.56 -6.40 -8.06
N ILE A 39 -36.33 -6.35 -8.59
CA ILE A 39 -35.21 -5.64 -7.96
C ILE A 39 -35.02 -4.29 -8.66
N LEU A 40 -35.07 -3.21 -7.89
CA LEU A 40 -34.72 -1.87 -8.36
C LEU A 40 -33.21 -1.83 -8.60
N ILE A 41 -32.81 -1.44 -9.80
CA ILE A 41 -31.39 -1.26 -10.14
C ILE A 41 -30.96 0.11 -9.61
N GLU A 42 -30.11 0.11 -8.58
CA GLU A 42 -29.46 1.26 -7.97
C GLU A 42 -28.15 1.65 -8.70
N ASN A 43 -27.51 0.71 -9.40
CA ASN A 43 -26.27 1.00 -10.12
C ASN A 43 -26.48 2.11 -11.17
N PRO A 44 -25.72 3.22 -11.15
CA PRO A 44 -25.91 4.34 -12.06
C PRO A 44 -25.73 3.98 -13.55
N MET A 45 -25.02 2.89 -13.85
CA MET A 45 -24.82 2.36 -15.21
C MET A 45 -25.88 1.33 -15.63
N GLY A 46 -26.94 1.14 -14.83
CA GLY A 46 -28.00 0.17 -15.08
C GLY A 46 -27.48 -1.27 -15.08
N ILE A 47 -28.16 -2.16 -15.81
CA ILE A 47 -27.88 -3.61 -15.83
C ILE A 47 -26.44 -3.95 -16.25
N VAL A 48 -25.86 -3.16 -17.17
CA VAL A 48 -24.48 -3.34 -17.63
C VAL A 48 -23.51 -3.04 -16.49
N GLY A 49 -23.79 -2.00 -15.69
CA GLY A 49 -23.01 -1.65 -14.52
C GLY A 49 -23.05 -2.73 -13.45
N VAL A 50 -24.23 -3.27 -13.16
CA VAL A 50 -24.40 -4.41 -12.23
C VAL A 50 -23.55 -5.59 -12.68
N PHE A 51 -23.65 -5.98 -13.95
CA PHE A 51 -22.88 -7.11 -14.49
C PHE A 51 -21.37 -6.86 -14.41
N LEU A 52 -20.90 -5.67 -14.81
CA LEU A 52 -19.47 -5.32 -14.75
C LEU A 52 -18.96 -5.34 -13.31
N ALA A 53 -19.68 -4.70 -12.40
CA ALA A 53 -19.25 -4.56 -11.01
C ALA A 53 -19.25 -5.92 -10.32
N TYR A 54 -20.29 -6.73 -10.52
CA TYR A 54 -20.36 -8.09 -10.01
C TYR A 54 -19.22 -8.97 -10.56
N PHE A 55 -18.94 -8.89 -11.86
CA PHE A 55 -17.85 -9.65 -12.47
C PHE A 55 -16.48 -9.20 -11.92
N LEU A 56 -16.21 -7.90 -11.87
CA LEU A 56 -14.91 -7.39 -11.43
C LEU A 56 -14.70 -7.60 -9.91
N ILE A 57 -15.71 -7.35 -9.09
CA ILE A 57 -15.56 -7.45 -7.63
C ILE A 57 -15.68 -8.91 -7.21
N LYS A 58 -16.79 -9.59 -7.52
CA LYS A 58 -17.04 -10.94 -7.00
C LYS A 58 -16.18 -11.98 -7.72
N PHE A 59 -16.15 -11.99 -9.05
CA PHE A 59 -15.44 -13.04 -9.79
C PHE A 59 -13.92 -12.87 -9.89
N THR A 60 -13.40 -11.64 -9.89
CA THR A 60 -11.96 -11.41 -10.12
C THR A 60 -11.18 -11.09 -8.85
N PHE A 61 -10.73 -9.84 -8.68
CA PHE A 61 -9.78 -9.42 -7.64
C PHE A 61 -10.43 -8.66 -6.48
N GLY A 62 -11.76 -8.67 -6.36
CA GLY A 62 -12.44 -7.96 -5.29
C GLY A 62 -12.37 -6.45 -5.48
N TYR A 63 -12.25 -5.73 -4.38
CA TYR A 63 -12.04 -4.27 -4.40
C TYR A 63 -10.70 -3.86 -5.03
N ALA A 64 -9.73 -4.76 -5.18
CA ALA A 64 -8.50 -4.44 -5.91
C ALA A 64 -8.78 -4.12 -7.40
N SER A 65 -9.94 -4.54 -7.93
CA SER A 65 -10.36 -4.27 -9.30
C SER A 65 -10.58 -2.79 -9.62
N PHE A 66 -10.71 -1.92 -8.60
CA PHE A 66 -10.71 -0.47 -8.80
C PHE A 66 -9.42 0.05 -9.46
N VAL A 67 -8.31 -0.69 -9.36
CA VAL A 67 -7.05 -0.35 -10.02
C VAL A 67 -7.19 -0.33 -11.56
N PHE A 68 -8.04 -1.18 -12.14
CA PHE A 68 -8.20 -1.28 -13.60
C PHE A 68 -8.71 0.01 -14.26
N PRO A 69 -9.83 0.62 -13.83
CA PRO A 69 -10.29 1.88 -14.44
C PRO A 69 -9.29 3.02 -14.23
N PHE A 70 -8.61 3.11 -13.08
CA PHE A 70 -7.57 4.15 -12.90
C PHE A 70 -6.39 3.96 -13.85
N LEU A 71 -5.91 2.73 -14.01
CA LEU A 71 -4.89 2.40 -15.01
C LEU A 71 -5.38 2.70 -16.43
N GLY A 72 -6.63 2.34 -16.76
CA GLY A 72 -7.22 2.64 -18.05
C GLY A 72 -7.23 4.14 -18.37
N ILE A 73 -7.61 4.99 -17.42
CA ILE A 73 -7.55 6.46 -17.57
C ILE A 73 -6.11 6.93 -17.80
N LEU A 74 -5.15 6.44 -17.00
CA LEU A 74 -3.73 6.76 -17.15
C LEU A 74 -3.19 6.36 -18.52
N TRP A 75 -3.53 5.17 -19.00
CA TRP A 75 -3.14 4.65 -20.31
C TRP A 75 -3.78 5.42 -21.45
N GLY A 76 -5.09 5.71 -21.36
CA GLY A 76 -5.79 6.49 -22.36
C GLY A 76 -5.22 7.90 -22.50
N TRP A 77 -4.89 8.55 -21.37
CA TRP A 77 -4.19 9.83 -21.38
C TRP A 77 -2.79 9.75 -22.01
N TRP A 78 -2.08 8.64 -21.77
CA TRP A 78 -0.74 8.45 -22.30
C TRP A 78 -0.72 8.17 -23.80
N PHE A 79 -1.69 7.39 -24.30
CA PHE A 79 -1.93 7.19 -25.74
C PHE A 79 -2.26 8.50 -26.43
N PHE A 80 -3.10 9.32 -25.82
CA PHE A 80 -3.42 10.67 -26.29
C PHE A 80 -2.17 11.58 -26.30
N SER A 81 -1.35 11.54 -25.24
CA SER A 81 -0.16 12.39 -25.07
C SER A 81 1.09 11.93 -25.86
N ARG A 82 1.03 10.79 -26.57
CA ARG A 82 2.12 10.22 -27.38
C ARG A 82 3.47 10.07 -26.64
N LYS A 83 3.45 9.82 -25.34
CA LYS A 83 4.66 9.66 -24.52
C LYS A 83 5.26 8.25 -24.68
N LYS A 84 6.57 8.09 -24.40
CA LYS A 84 7.26 6.79 -24.47
C LYS A 84 6.60 5.75 -23.54
N LEU A 85 6.08 4.66 -24.11
CA LEU A 85 5.35 3.61 -23.37
C LEU A 85 6.22 2.82 -22.37
N LYS A 86 7.53 2.74 -22.61
CA LYS A 86 8.44 1.91 -21.80
C LYS A 86 8.41 2.25 -20.30
N SER A 87 8.24 3.52 -19.95
CA SER A 87 8.13 3.94 -18.55
C SER A 87 6.78 3.58 -17.94
N LEU A 88 5.69 3.72 -18.71
CA LEU A 88 4.33 3.44 -18.23
C LEU A 88 4.11 1.93 -18.04
N ASN A 89 4.61 1.10 -18.95
CA ASN A 89 4.48 -0.36 -18.86
C ASN A 89 5.10 -0.90 -17.57
N ARG A 90 6.28 -0.37 -17.20
CA ARG A 90 6.95 -0.76 -15.95
C ARG A 90 6.08 -0.41 -14.75
N VAL A 91 5.60 0.83 -14.66
CA VAL A 91 4.75 1.29 -13.55
C VAL A 91 3.46 0.49 -13.47
N THR A 92 2.82 0.24 -14.61
CA THR A 92 1.59 -0.56 -14.71
C THR A 92 1.81 -1.99 -14.20
N GLY A 93 2.92 -2.63 -14.57
CA GLY A 93 3.26 -3.97 -14.09
C GLY A 93 3.37 -4.05 -12.57
N TYR A 94 4.02 -3.06 -11.93
CA TYR A 94 4.11 -3.00 -10.46
C TYR A 94 2.75 -2.73 -9.80
N ILE A 95 1.92 -1.84 -10.38
CA ILE A 95 0.58 -1.55 -9.86
C ILE A 95 -0.32 -2.79 -9.95
N LEU A 96 -0.29 -3.51 -11.08
CA LEU A 96 -1.04 -4.76 -11.24
C LEU A 96 -0.54 -5.86 -10.30
N GLY A 97 0.78 -5.98 -10.13
CA GLY A 97 1.36 -6.89 -9.15
C GLY A 97 0.93 -6.56 -7.72
N ALA A 98 0.84 -5.27 -7.37
CA ALA A 98 0.40 -4.83 -6.06
C ALA A 98 -1.10 -5.10 -5.85
N ALA A 99 -1.93 -4.86 -6.87
CA ALA A 99 -3.35 -5.18 -6.85
C ALA A 99 -3.57 -6.70 -6.66
N PHE A 100 -2.80 -7.52 -7.37
CA PHE A 100 -2.80 -8.97 -7.21
C PHE A 100 -2.42 -9.40 -5.79
N LEU A 101 -1.30 -8.91 -5.27
CA LEU A 101 -0.87 -9.24 -3.90
C LEU A 101 -1.87 -8.75 -2.85
N PHE A 102 -2.49 -7.59 -3.06
CA PHE A 102 -3.54 -7.08 -2.19
C PHE A 102 -4.76 -8.01 -2.18
N SER A 103 -5.23 -8.43 -3.35
CA SER A 103 -6.33 -9.38 -3.51
C SER A 103 -6.06 -10.72 -2.79
N VAL A 104 -4.85 -11.29 -2.94
CA VAL A 104 -4.46 -12.53 -2.23
C VAL A 104 -4.33 -12.31 -0.72
N THR A 105 -3.78 -11.18 -0.29
CA THR A 105 -3.63 -10.84 1.14
C THR A 105 -5.00 -10.67 1.80
N ALA A 106 -5.92 -9.96 1.14
CA ALA A 106 -7.31 -9.85 1.57
C ALA A 106 -7.99 -11.24 1.63
N GLY A 107 -7.64 -12.13 0.70
CA GLY A 107 -8.13 -13.51 0.68
C GLY A 107 -7.69 -14.27 1.92
N LEU A 108 -6.40 -14.19 2.27
CA LEU A 108 -5.87 -14.82 3.46
C LEU A 108 -6.55 -14.29 4.74
N ILE A 109 -6.72 -12.96 4.85
CA ILE A 109 -7.40 -12.33 5.99
C ILE A 109 -8.84 -12.84 6.10
N SER A 110 -9.59 -12.91 5.01
CA SER A 110 -10.97 -13.42 5.01
C SER A 110 -11.08 -14.86 5.48
N ILE A 111 -10.08 -15.69 5.18
CA ILE A 111 -10.02 -17.09 5.62
C ILE A 111 -9.69 -17.17 7.11
N ILE A 112 -8.74 -16.38 7.61
CA ILE A 112 -8.33 -16.39 9.02
C ILE A 112 -9.44 -15.88 9.95
N ILE A 113 -10.18 -14.84 9.53
CA ILE A 113 -11.27 -14.24 10.31
C ILE A 113 -12.53 -15.12 10.31
N GLY A 114 -12.60 -16.14 9.44
CA GLY A 114 -13.74 -17.06 9.35
C GLY A 114 -14.90 -16.55 8.48
N GLU A 115 -14.74 -15.40 7.81
CA GLU A 115 -15.70 -14.88 6.83
C GLU A 115 -15.74 -15.71 5.53
N GLY A 116 -14.73 -16.55 5.30
CA GLY A 116 -14.62 -17.43 4.12
C GLY A 116 -15.63 -18.58 4.05
N THR A 117 -16.54 -18.73 5.02
CA THR A 117 -17.52 -19.83 5.07
C THR A 117 -18.72 -19.62 4.15
N ASN A 118 -19.09 -18.36 3.85
CA ASN A 118 -20.28 -18.03 3.06
C ASN A 118 -19.98 -17.56 1.63
N ASN A 119 -18.82 -17.90 1.06
CA ASN A 119 -18.42 -17.47 -0.30
C ASN A 119 -18.43 -15.94 -0.53
N ASN A 120 -18.51 -15.13 0.53
CA ASN A 120 -18.51 -13.67 0.46
C ASN A 120 -17.08 -13.12 0.36
N PHE A 121 -16.34 -13.57 -0.66
CA PHE A 121 -15.01 -13.06 -1.01
C PHE A 121 -15.10 -11.68 -1.69
N VAL A 122 -15.90 -10.74 -1.17
CA VAL A 122 -16.04 -9.42 -1.80
C VAL A 122 -14.74 -8.61 -1.70
N LEU A 123 -14.02 -8.75 -0.58
CA LEU A 123 -12.75 -8.07 -0.34
C LEU A 123 -11.62 -8.55 -1.26
N SER A 124 -11.50 -9.86 -1.44
CA SER A 124 -10.41 -10.50 -2.18
C SER A 124 -10.77 -10.85 -3.62
N GLY A 125 -12.06 -10.94 -3.93
CA GLY A 125 -12.57 -11.62 -5.11
C GLY A 125 -12.33 -13.13 -5.07
N LEU A 126 -13.02 -13.86 -5.93
CA LEU A 126 -12.85 -15.32 -6.03
C LEU A 126 -11.41 -15.71 -6.35
N ILE A 127 -10.73 -15.01 -7.27
CA ILE A 127 -9.35 -15.35 -7.65
C ILE A 127 -8.41 -15.21 -6.45
N GLY A 128 -8.47 -14.08 -5.74
CA GLY A 128 -7.63 -13.82 -4.57
C GLY A 128 -7.89 -14.80 -3.44
N GLY A 129 -9.17 -15.08 -3.15
CA GLY A 129 -9.58 -16.07 -2.14
C GLY A 129 -9.14 -17.49 -2.47
N THR A 130 -9.34 -17.95 -3.71
CA THR A 130 -8.93 -19.29 -4.14
C THR A 130 -7.42 -19.47 -4.11
N ILE A 131 -6.65 -18.48 -4.57
CA ILE A 131 -5.18 -18.54 -4.51
C ILE A 131 -4.70 -18.53 -3.06
N ALA A 132 -5.28 -17.68 -2.20
CA ALA A 132 -4.94 -17.66 -0.78
C ALA A 132 -5.22 -19.01 -0.11
N LYS A 133 -6.37 -19.62 -0.40
CA LYS A 133 -6.73 -20.95 0.10
C LYS A 133 -5.75 -22.01 -0.39
N PHE A 134 -5.45 -22.03 -1.69
CA PHE A 134 -4.48 -22.97 -2.28
C PHE A 134 -3.10 -22.85 -1.64
N LEU A 135 -2.61 -21.63 -1.41
CA LEU A 135 -1.35 -21.40 -0.72
C LEU A 135 -1.42 -21.88 0.74
N MET A 136 -2.55 -21.68 1.42
CA MET A 136 -2.73 -22.10 2.80
C MET A 136 -2.78 -23.61 2.95
N ASP A 137 -3.39 -24.31 2.00
CA ASP A 137 -3.46 -25.77 1.96
C ASP A 137 -2.07 -26.42 1.74
N ILE A 138 -1.17 -25.76 1.00
CA ILE A 138 0.17 -26.28 0.71
C ILE A 138 1.20 -25.89 1.77
N LEU A 139 1.22 -24.62 2.19
CA LEU A 139 2.28 -24.07 3.05
C LEU A 139 1.89 -23.97 4.53
N GLY A 140 0.60 -24.09 4.85
CA GLY A 140 0.06 -23.73 6.16
C GLY A 140 0.05 -22.21 6.40
N SER A 141 -0.65 -21.78 7.45
CA SER A 141 -0.89 -20.36 7.75
C SER A 141 0.39 -19.52 7.88
N ILE A 142 1.39 -20.01 8.62
CA ILE A 142 2.66 -19.34 8.84
C ILE A 142 3.46 -19.22 7.54
N GLY A 143 3.46 -20.27 6.72
CA GLY A 143 4.18 -20.29 5.45
C GLY A 143 3.64 -19.25 4.46
N VAL A 144 2.31 -19.13 4.35
CA VAL A 144 1.69 -18.11 3.47
C VAL A 144 2.00 -16.70 3.95
N MET A 145 1.96 -16.44 5.26
CA MET A 145 2.32 -15.11 5.78
C MET A 145 3.76 -14.72 5.40
N LEU A 146 4.71 -15.63 5.57
CA LEU A 146 6.10 -15.38 5.21
C LEU A 146 6.27 -15.14 3.70
N VAL A 147 5.61 -15.93 2.86
CA VAL A 147 5.66 -15.76 1.40
C VAL A 147 5.05 -14.44 0.97
N LEU A 148 3.89 -14.04 1.52
CA LEU A 148 3.26 -12.77 1.19
C LEU A 148 4.09 -11.57 1.63
N VAL A 149 4.66 -11.60 2.85
CA VAL A 149 5.57 -10.55 3.33
C VAL A 149 6.79 -10.45 2.41
N GLY A 150 7.39 -11.58 2.04
CA GLY A 150 8.50 -11.63 1.09
C GLY A 150 8.12 -11.04 -0.28
N ALA A 151 6.95 -11.41 -0.82
CA ALA A 151 6.47 -10.91 -2.10
C ALA A 151 6.24 -9.39 -2.08
N TRP A 152 5.65 -8.85 -1.00
CA TRP A 152 5.51 -7.40 -0.81
C TRP A 152 6.86 -6.69 -0.76
N LEU A 153 7.84 -7.23 -0.02
CA LEU A 153 9.19 -6.67 0.04
C LEU A 153 9.88 -6.66 -1.32
N ILE A 154 9.75 -7.74 -2.10
CA ILE A 154 10.31 -7.84 -3.46
C ILE A 154 9.65 -6.80 -4.38
N LEU A 155 8.33 -6.61 -4.28
CA LEU A 155 7.60 -5.64 -5.10
C LEU A 155 8.05 -4.21 -4.77
N VAL A 156 8.08 -3.84 -3.48
CA VAL A 156 8.55 -2.53 -3.02
C VAL A 156 10.01 -2.31 -3.45
N ARG A 157 10.87 -3.34 -3.30
CA ARG A 157 12.27 -3.28 -3.75
C ARG A 157 12.40 -3.02 -5.24
N GLY A 158 11.60 -3.70 -6.05
CA GLY A 158 11.66 -3.61 -7.51
C GLY A 158 11.14 -2.28 -8.04
N PHE A 159 10.14 -1.71 -7.37
CA PHE A 159 9.56 -0.42 -7.73
C PHE A 159 10.47 0.75 -7.37
N PHE A 160 10.95 0.79 -6.12
CA PHE A 160 11.85 1.84 -5.66
C PHE A 160 13.30 1.50 -6.03
N SER A 161 13.90 2.30 -6.92
CA SER A 161 15.36 2.25 -7.16
C SER A 161 16.18 2.64 -5.91
N TRP A 162 15.52 3.13 -4.86
CA TRP A 162 16.14 3.43 -3.57
C TRP A 162 16.69 2.15 -2.92
N SER A 163 17.95 2.17 -2.50
CA SER A 163 18.45 1.10 -1.65
C SER A 163 17.79 1.23 -0.27
N PHE A 164 17.18 0.15 0.23
CA PHE A 164 16.71 0.10 1.64
C PHE A 164 17.83 0.42 2.64
N TYR A 165 19.09 0.30 2.22
CA TYR A 165 20.27 0.62 3.00
C TYR A 165 20.37 2.09 3.39
N LYS A 166 19.93 3.05 2.55
CA LYS A 166 20.05 4.48 2.86
C LYS A 166 19.18 4.93 4.05
N PRO A 167 17.88 4.61 4.11
CA PRO A 167 17.06 4.91 5.29
C PRO A 167 17.57 4.19 6.54
N ILE A 168 17.98 2.93 6.43
CA ILE A 168 18.52 2.14 7.56
C ILE A 168 19.83 2.75 8.08
N ASP A 169 20.76 3.12 7.20
CA ASP A 169 22.03 3.79 7.58
C ASP A 169 21.79 5.16 8.22
N SER A 170 20.79 5.91 7.74
CA SER A 170 20.41 7.18 8.37
C SER A 170 19.81 6.98 9.77
N PHE A 171 19.09 5.88 9.99
CA PHE A 171 18.49 5.55 11.27
C PHE A 171 19.53 5.08 12.29
N THR A 172 20.46 4.19 11.88
CA THR A 172 21.58 3.76 12.74
C THR A 172 22.50 4.91 13.11
N LYS A 173 22.81 5.82 12.16
CA LYS A 173 23.57 7.04 12.47
C LYS A 173 22.85 7.93 13.48
N LYS A 174 21.53 8.13 13.31
CA LYS A 174 20.73 8.94 14.23
C LYS A 174 20.67 8.34 15.64
N VAL A 175 20.60 7.01 15.76
CA VAL A 175 20.62 6.29 17.03
C VAL A 175 21.99 6.40 17.71
N ASN A 176 23.08 6.24 16.95
CA ASN A 176 24.45 6.39 17.47
C ASN A 176 24.75 7.83 17.92
N ASP A 177 24.36 8.83 17.12
CA ASP A 177 24.52 10.25 17.49
C ASP A 177 23.71 10.62 18.73
N TRP A 178 22.50 10.06 18.86
CA TRP A 178 21.67 10.28 20.04
C TRP A 178 22.29 9.66 21.31
N GLN A 179 22.86 8.46 21.22
CA GLN A 179 23.60 7.84 22.31
C GLN A 179 24.89 8.61 22.64
N GLY A 180 25.62 9.09 21.63
CA GLY A 180 26.82 9.90 21.77
C GLY A 180 26.54 11.23 22.49
N ASN A 181 25.50 11.96 22.05
CA ASN A 181 25.09 13.22 22.67
C ASN A 181 24.60 13.06 24.11
N LYS A 182 23.94 11.96 24.45
CA LYS A 182 23.58 11.65 25.85
C LYS A 182 24.81 11.42 26.72
N ARG A 183 25.82 10.71 26.23
CA ARG A 183 27.09 10.48 26.94
C ARG A 183 27.90 11.78 27.12
N LEU A 184 27.95 12.62 26.09
CA LEU A 184 28.60 13.94 26.13
C LEU A 184 27.92 14.88 27.14
N LYS A 185 26.59 15.01 27.10
CA LYS A 185 25.84 15.80 28.10
C LYS A 185 26.09 15.32 29.53
N LYS A 186 26.17 14.00 29.75
CA LYS A 186 26.46 13.45 31.08
C LYS A 186 27.88 13.79 31.55
N LYS A 187 28.89 13.71 30.68
CA LYS A 187 30.27 14.10 31.00
C LYS A 187 30.42 15.59 31.29
N LEU A 188 29.77 16.44 30.48
CA LEU A 188 29.78 17.90 30.69
C LEU A 188 29.15 18.27 32.03
N LYS A 189 27.99 17.66 32.36
CA LYS A 189 27.32 17.91 33.64
C LYS A 189 28.18 17.49 34.84
N ILE A 190 28.84 16.34 34.78
CA ILE A 190 29.78 15.89 35.83
C ILE A 190 30.99 16.85 35.94
N SER A 191 31.51 17.33 34.82
CA SER A 191 32.62 18.29 34.81
C SER A 191 32.22 19.64 35.39
N GLU A 192 31.03 20.15 35.06
CA GLU A 192 30.49 21.38 35.63
C GLU A 192 30.20 21.25 37.12
N ASP A 193 29.59 20.15 37.56
CA ASP A 193 29.34 19.88 38.98
C ASP A 193 30.65 19.77 39.77
N GLY A 194 31.70 19.17 39.18
CA GLY A 194 33.04 19.13 39.78
C GLY A 194 33.67 20.52 39.92
N LYS A 195 33.54 21.38 38.89
CA LYS A 195 34.02 22.77 38.94
C LYS A 195 33.27 23.61 39.98
N ARG A 196 31.95 23.41 40.12
CA ARG A 196 31.12 24.09 41.12
C ARG A 196 31.56 23.72 42.54
N LYS A 197 31.70 22.42 42.83
CA LYS A 197 32.20 21.96 44.13
C LYS A 197 33.59 22.49 44.45
N HIS A 198 34.49 22.52 43.48
CA HIS A 198 35.83 23.09 43.69
C HIS A 198 35.78 24.60 43.97
N THR A 199 34.85 25.33 43.35
CA THR A 199 34.66 26.76 43.63
C THR A 199 34.09 27.00 45.02
N GLU A 200 33.12 26.17 45.43
CA GLU A 200 32.53 26.21 46.77
C GLU A 200 33.58 25.91 47.86
N ASP A 201 34.46 24.93 47.62
CA ASP A 201 35.54 24.53 48.53
C ASP A 201 36.63 25.63 48.68
N LEU A 202 36.96 26.30 47.57
CA LEU A 202 37.84 27.48 47.61
C LEU A 202 37.22 28.62 48.42
N LEU A 203 35.92 28.89 48.24
CA LEU A 203 35.21 29.95 48.96
C LEU A 203 35.12 29.64 50.46
N SER A 204 34.85 28.39 50.85
CA SER A 204 34.85 27.99 52.26
C SER A 204 36.24 28.10 52.89
N THR A 205 37.29 27.71 52.16
CA THR A 205 38.67 27.81 52.65
C THR A 205 39.10 29.26 52.88
N ILE A 206 38.70 30.18 51.99
CA ILE A 206 38.97 31.62 52.15
C ILE A 206 38.22 32.19 53.36
N ASN A 207 36.94 31.88 53.51
CA ASN A 207 36.14 32.37 54.65
C ASN A 207 36.66 31.85 56.00
N GLU A 208 37.18 30.62 56.07
CA GLU A 208 37.82 30.09 57.28
C GLU A 208 39.14 30.79 57.62
N GLN A 209 39.85 31.32 56.61
CA GLN A 209 41.06 32.12 56.82
C GLN A 209 40.75 33.54 57.26
N GLU A 210 39.64 34.14 56.82
CA GLU A 210 39.20 35.47 57.26
C GLU A 210 38.59 35.50 58.68
N MET A 211 38.15 34.35 59.20
CA MET A 211 37.55 34.20 60.53
C MET A 211 38.56 33.86 61.65
N LYS A 212 39.85 33.74 61.33
CA LYS A 212 40.97 33.53 62.27
C LYS A 212 41.74 34.83 62.52
#